data_AF-A0A9N9DMR2-F1
#
_entry.id   AF-A0A9N9DMR2-F1
#
_cell.length_a   1.000
_cell.length_b   1.000
_cell.length_c   1.000
_cell.angle_alpha   90.00
_cell.angle_beta   90.00
_cell.angle_gamma   90.00
#
_symmetry.space_group_name_H-M   'P 1'
#
loop_
_entity.id
_entity.type
_entity.pdbx_description
1 polymer ?
#
loop_
_entity_poly.entity_id
_entity_poly.type
_entity_poly.pdbx_seq_one_letter_code
_entity_poly.pdbx_strand_id
1 'polypeptide(L)'
;TATECLYYQPKFLRWAGKDPHFINILHGALHSEPELPTDLFNDVDSSGKQHMIIIETNSTSAGLCQMPAVWSIDPMGIYKSVIESAFNDILEKADPLLGGLAVVHYTNVMESSGYAAALAEVAKEKVWLVTWKFDDPNPPLKWLHQILYIRDANGEWHSIRACFRMGMKTPWIVYPLITRTLVMNPVVTCLAGGRNKMMASRAYELFNEELSGSGLTVKYPKTLCNLKKAEIPTQIKQMGGHAVIKSPYSSVGSGVYTITNSKELQNFLDEKHHYDNFLLQSLVGNISWYKTLQPEQYYITGSNPGVFEDNYLIDFRMVLSGCKKGFRPVCVYARRARTPLVEDYRDLSALNSWDMLGITLTVPDSTGKLIKEIDRLIPLDKKTFDQAKIDIDDLVDAYVQSFLATIAIDKMSSRLIRDDKEFNYALFKEMNPDPMLLREIDSSSKS
;
A
#
# COMPACT_ATOMS: atom_id res chain seq x y z
N THR A 1 -8.35 -21.06 -15.30
CA THR A 1 -7.54 -19.81 -15.37
C THR A 1 -6.77 -19.65 -14.06
N ALA A 2 -5.79 -18.74 -13.92
CA ALA A 2 -5.13 -18.51 -12.61
C ALA A 2 -6.17 -18.21 -11.49
N THR A 3 -7.33 -17.66 -11.87
CA THR A 3 -8.50 -17.46 -11.02
C THR A 3 -9.21 -18.75 -10.59
N GLU A 4 -9.19 -19.83 -11.36
CA GLU A 4 -9.78 -21.13 -10.94
C GLU A 4 -8.92 -21.85 -9.90
N CYS A 5 -7.61 -21.61 -9.87
CA CYS A 5 -6.75 -22.03 -8.76
C CYS A 5 -6.98 -21.17 -7.49
N LEU A 6 -7.58 -19.98 -7.63
CA LEU A 6 -7.85 -19.03 -6.55
C LEU A 6 -9.33 -18.96 -6.14
N TYR A 7 -10.22 -19.70 -6.82
CA TYR A 7 -11.55 -20.11 -6.30
C TYR A 7 -11.44 -21.20 -5.23
N TYR A 8 -10.30 -21.25 -4.55
CA TYR A 8 -10.13 -22.09 -3.39
C TYR A 8 -10.90 -21.41 -2.25
N GLN A 9 -12.12 -21.88 -1.97
CA GLN A 9 -12.63 -21.76 -0.60
C GLN A 9 -11.52 -22.22 0.32
N PRO A 10 -11.05 -21.43 1.30
CA PRO A 10 -9.81 -21.75 1.98
C PRO A 10 -9.92 -23.08 2.74
N LYS A 11 -9.60 -24.21 2.07
CA LYS A 11 -9.18 -25.41 2.78
C LYS A 11 -7.82 -25.16 3.46
N PHE A 12 -7.17 -24.01 3.19
CA PHE A 12 -5.97 -23.54 3.88
C PHE A 12 -6.21 -23.27 5.38
N LEU A 13 -7.43 -22.91 5.79
CA LEU A 13 -7.84 -22.90 7.21
C LEU A 13 -7.95 -24.31 7.83
N ARG A 14 -7.75 -25.39 7.05
CA ARG A 14 -7.53 -26.73 7.62
C ARG A 14 -6.05 -26.99 7.96
N TRP A 15 -5.12 -26.16 7.46
CA TRP A 15 -3.67 -26.29 7.68
C TRP A 15 -3.19 -25.46 8.87
N ALA A 16 -3.75 -24.26 9.07
CA ALA A 16 -3.91 -23.76 10.43
C ALA A 16 -4.76 -24.81 11.14
N GLY A 17 -4.20 -25.53 12.11
CA GLY A 17 -4.89 -26.64 12.76
C GLY A 17 -6.29 -26.25 13.22
N LYS A 18 -7.12 -27.23 13.57
CA LYS A 18 -8.45 -27.01 14.19
C LYS A 18 -8.37 -26.32 15.57
N ASP A 19 -7.35 -25.52 15.83
CA ASP A 19 -7.25 -24.68 17.00
C ASP A 19 -8.24 -23.51 16.84
N PRO A 20 -9.33 -23.49 17.63
CA PRO A 20 -10.31 -22.42 17.59
C PRO A 20 -9.71 -21.06 17.92
N HIS A 21 -8.56 -21.02 18.61
CA HIS A 21 -7.85 -19.79 18.92
C HIS A 21 -7.36 -19.07 17.65
N PHE A 22 -6.74 -19.80 16.72
CA PHE A 22 -6.25 -19.22 15.47
C PHE A 22 -7.38 -18.83 14.52
N ILE A 23 -8.42 -19.66 14.46
CA ILE A 23 -9.64 -19.32 13.71
C ILE A 23 -10.22 -18.03 14.26
N ASN A 24 -10.33 -17.84 15.58
CA ASN A 24 -10.84 -16.60 16.16
C ASN A 24 -9.93 -15.38 15.92
N ILE A 25 -8.60 -15.54 15.91
CA ILE A 25 -7.65 -14.45 15.59
C ILE A 25 -7.82 -13.96 14.14
N LEU A 26 -8.09 -14.88 13.20
CA LEU A 26 -8.24 -14.60 11.78
C LEU A 26 -9.69 -14.31 11.34
N HIS A 27 -10.69 -14.82 12.08
CA HIS A 27 -12.12 -14.62 11.86
C HIS A 27 -12.72 -13.44 12.64
N GLY A 28 -11.91 -12.68 13.39
CA GLY A 28 -12.35 -11.38 13.87
C GLY A 28 -12.95 -10.61 12.70
N ALA A 29 -14.22 -10.18 12.83
CA ALA A 29 -14.89 -9.45 11.78
C ALA A 29 -14.03 -8.24 11.42
N LEU A 30 -13.65 -8.12 10.15
CA LEU A 30 -12.94 -6.95 9.67
C LEU A 30 -13.73 -5.70 10.09
N HIS A 31 -13.03 -4.77 10.71
CA HIS A 31 -13.66 -3.50 11.09
C HIS A 31 -13.74 -2.56 9.89
N SER A 32 -12.85 -2.74 8.91
CA SER A 32 -12.88 -2.08 7.60
C SER A 32 -12.91 -3.12 6.49
N GLU A 33 -13.80 -2.97 5.50
CA GLU A 33 -13.87 -3.83 4.29
C GLU A 33 -12.93 -3.23 3.23
N PRO A 34 -11.67 -3.69 3.14
CA PRO A 34 -10.66 -2.86 2.54
C PRO A 34 -10.24 -3.39 1.18
N GLU A 35 -9.82 -2.46 0.34
CA GLU A 35 -9.03 -2.75 -0.85
C GLU A 35 -7.59 -2.32 -0.58
N LEU A 36 -6.72 -3.29 -0.28
CA LEU A 36 -5.30 -3.04 0.05
C LEU A 36 -4.36 -3.69 -0.98
N PRO A 37 -3.77 -2.92 -1.90
CA PRO A 37 -2.52 -3.31 -2.57
C PRO A 37 -1.36 -3.51 -1.58
N THR A 38 -0.65 -4.62 -1.72
CA THR A 38 0.60 -4.90 -1.02
C THR A 38 1.73 -5.09 -2.03
N ASP A 39 2.84 -4.39 -1.81
CA ASP A 39 4.07 -4.50 -2.58
C ASP A 39 5.00 -5.49 -1.90
N LEU A 40 5.42 -6.50 -2.65
CA LEU A 40 6.20 -7.64 -2.17
C LEU A 40 7.45 -7.86 -3.01
N PHE A 41 8.46 -8.44 -2.38
CA PHE A 41 9.57 -9.06 -3.09
C PHE A 41 9.59 -10.57 -2.83
N ASN A 42 10.06 -11.33 -3.82
CA ASN A 42 10.41 -12.75 -3.67
C ASN A 42 11.92 -12.88 -3.45
N ASP A 43 12.32 -12.93 -2.17
CA ASP A 43 13.70 -12.79 -1.76
C ASP A 43 14.16 -13.96 -0.90
N VAL A 44 15.46 -14.01 -0.64
CA VAL A 44 16.09 -15.06 0.16
C VAL A 44 16.62 -14.48 1.45
N ASP A 45 16.35 -15.16 2.57
CA ASP A 45 16.89 -14.78 3.87
C ASP A 45 18.37 -15.20 4.04
N SER A 46 18.96 -14.80 5.15
CA SER A 46 20.34 -15.18 5.52
C SER A 46 20.57 -16.69 5.66
N SER A 47 19.51 -17.52 5.72
CA SER A 47 19.60 -18.98 5.78
C SER A 47 19.54 -19.67 4.42
N GLY A 48 19.30 -18.92 3.34
CA GLY A 48 19.13 -19.45 1.99
C GLY A 48 17.69 -19.85 1.67
N LYS A 49 16.72 -19.49 2.50
CA LYS A 49 15.30 -19.81 2.28
C LYS A 49 14.57 -18.67 1.57
N GLN A 50 13.80 -19.02 0.53
CA GLN A 50 12.95 -18.09 -0.19
C GLN A 50 11.70 -17.69 0.61
N HIS A 51 11.33 -16.44 0.48
CA HIS A 51 10.22 -15.81 1.17
C HIS A 51 9.60 -14.71 0.32
N MET A 52 8.26 -14.68 0.32
CA MET A 52 7.56 -13.44 0.02
C MET A 52 7.66 -12.52 1.23
N ILE A 53 8.15 -11.30 1.00
CA ILE A 53 8.30 -10.28 2.04
C ILE A 53 7.61 -8.98 1.64
N ILE A 54 7.11 -8.25 2.64
CA ILE A 54 6.32 -7.04 2.45
C ILE A 54 7.23 -5.80 2.48
N ILE A 55 7.11 -4.96 1.45
CA ILE A 55 7.83 -3.69 1.34
C ILE A 55 6.95 -2.52 1.77
N GLU A 56 5.68 -2.53 1.37
CA GLU A 56 4.63 -1.64 1.86
C GLU A 56 3.22 -2.17 1.55
N THR A 57 2.24 -1.75 2.35
CA THR A 57 0.80 -1.91 2.04
C THR A 57 0.18 -0.53 1.87
N ASN A 58 -0.66 -0.36 0.84
CA ASN A 58 -1.34 0.90 0.55
C ASN A 58 -2.87 0.77 0.72
N SER A 59 -3.51 1.82 1.21
CA SER A 59 -4.95 1.95 1.49
C SER A 59 -5.75 2.46 0.31
N THR A 60 -5.14 2.48 -0.86
CA THR A 60 -5.78 2.87 -2.10
C THR A 60 -5.00 2.21 -3.21
N SER A 61 -5.66 1.36 -3.99
CA SER A 61 -5.07 0.81 -5.21
C SER A 61 -4.88 1.93 -6.22
N ALA A 62 -3.74 1.90 -6.89
CA ALA A 62 -3.48 2.70 -8.07
C ALA A 62 -2.71 1.82 -9.05
N GLY A 63 -3.09 1.91 -10.33
CA GLY A 63 -2.48 1.12 -11.39
C GLY A 63 -3.37 -0.01 -11.92
N LEU A 64 -4.58 -0.20 -11.40
CA LEU A 64 -5.53 -1.18 -11.94
C LEU A 64 -5.96 -0.84 -13.37
N CYS A 65 -5.93 0.44 -13.73
CA CYS A 65 -6.15 0.90 -15.10
C CYS A 65 -5.11 0.36 -16.10
N GLN A 66 -4.00 -0.20 -15.62
CA GLN A 66 -2.94 -0.78 -16.43
C GLN A 66 -3.09 -2.29 -16.58
N MET A 67 -4.04 -2.90 -15.85
CA MET A 67 -4.26 -4.33 -15.93
C MET A 67 -4.99 -4.67 -17.24
N PRO A 68 -4.52 -5.68 -18.00
CA PRO A 68 -5.13 -6.03 -19.26
C PRO A 68 -6.58 -6.51 -19.06
N ALA A 69 -7.48 -6.17 -19.98
CA ALA A 69 -8.89 -6.60 -19.92
C ALA A 69 -9.06 -8.14 -19.95
N VAL A 70 -7.99 -8.89 -20.24
CA VAL A 70 -7.95 -10.36 -20.32
C VAL A 70 -8.38 -11.04 -19.01
N TRP A 71 -8.39 -10.31 -17.89
CA TRP A 71 -8.85 -10.81 -16.59
C TRP A 71 -10.37 -10.90 -16.44
N SER A 72 -11.16 -10.33 -17.36
CA SER A 72 -12.62 -10.38 -17.30
C SER A 72 -13.27 -10.26 -18.67
N ILE A 73 -14.33 -11.04 -18.91
CA ILE A 73 -15.25 -10.82 -20.04
C ILE A 73 -16.15 -9.61 -19.77
N ASP A 74 -16.29 -9.21 -18.49
CA ASP A 74 -17.02 -8.02 -18.09
C ASP A 74 -16.22 -6.75 -18.46
N PRO A 75 -16.79 -5.83 -19.27
CA PRO A 75 -16.15 -4.56 -19.64
C PRO A 75 -15.73 -3.68 -18.45
N MET A 76 -16.39 -3.82 -17.29
CA MET A 76 -16.04 -3.11 -16.06
C MET A 76 -14.97 -3.84 -15.24
N GLY A 77 -14.75 -5.13 -15.55
CA GLY A 77 -13.66 -5.97 -15.09
C GLY A 77 -13.35 -5.84 -13.60
N ILE A 78 -12.09 -5.48 -13.33
CA ILE A 78 -11.52 -5.40 -11.98
C ILE A 78 -12.24 -4.36 -11.11
N TYR A 79 -12.69 -3.23 -11.67
CA TYR A 79 -13.36 -2.19 -10.89
C TYR A 79 -14.68 -2.67 -10.30
N LYS A 80 -15.51 -3.31 -11.13
CA LYS A 80 -16.77 -3.90 -10.66
C LYS A 80 -16.52 -4.99 -9.63
N SER A 81 -15.48 -5.80 -9.83
CA SER A 81 -15.05 -6.79 -8.85
C SER A 81 -14.76 -6.14 -7.49
N VAL A 82 -13.99 -5.05 -7.42
CA VAL A 82 -13.75 -4.35 -6.15
C VAL A 82 -15.05 -3.80 -5.55
N ILE A 83 -15.89 -3.14 -6.36
CA ILE A 83 -17.15 -2.54 -5.89
C ILE A 83 -18.08 -3.62 -5.32
N GLU A 84 -18.28 -4.74 -6.01
CA GLU A 84 -19.17 -5.83 -5.57
C GLU A 84 -18.66 -6.57 -4.32
N SER A 85 -17.37 -6.47 -3.99
CA SER A 85 -16.84 -7.06 -2.76
C SER A 85 -16.78 -6.07 -1.62
N ALA A 86 -15.82 -5.16 -1.67
CA ALA A 86 -15.47 -4.36 -0.52
C ALA A 86 -16.41 -3.15 -0.37
N PHE A 87 -16.86 -2.57 -1.49
CA PHE A 87 -17.72 -1.37 -1.40
C PHE A 87 -19.20 -1.70 -1.22
N ASN A 88 -19.68 -2.85 -1.69
CA ASN A 88 -21.08 -3.23 -1.58
C ASN A 88 -21.53 -3.36 -0.11
N ASP A 89 -20.68 -3.94 0.74
CA ASP A 89 -20.98 -4.04 2.17
C ASP A 89 -20.99 -2.64 2.86
N ILE A 90 -20.18 -1.69 2.37
CA ILE A 90 -20.26 -0.27 2.77
C ILE A 90 -21.61 0.34 2.35
N LEU A 91 -22.06 0.09 1.11
CA LEU A 91 -23.34 0.58 0.62
C LEU A 91 -24.53 0.05 1.43
N GLU A 92 -24.50 -1.24 1.81
CA GLU A 92 -25.54 -1.87 2.64
C GLU A 92 -25.65 -1.20 4.03
N LYS A 93 -24.54 -0.68 4.57
CA LYS A 93 -24.49 -0.03 5.90
C LYS A 93 -24.74 1.48 5.84
N ALA A 94 -24.58 2.11 4.67
CA ALA A 94 -24.71 3.55 4.53
C ALA A 94 -26.17 3.98 4.73
N ASP A 95 -26.41 5.02 5.55
CA ASP A 95 -27.75 5.58 5.74
C ASP A 95 -28.24 6.24 4.43
N PRO A 96 -29.29 5.71 3.78
CA PRO A 96 -29.81 6.27 2.53
C PRO A 96 -30.26 7.72 2.64
N LEU A 97 -30.65 8.17 3.85
CA LEU A 97 -31.10 9.54 4.09
C LEU A 97 -29.95 10.57 4.05
N LEU A 98 -28.69 10.12 4.10
CA LEU A 98 -27.52 11.00 4.02
C LEU A 98 -27.15 11.45 2.60
N GLY A 99 -27.81 10.91 1.57
CA GLY A 99 -27.73 11.42 0.20
C GLY A 99 -27.08 10.44 -0.79
N GLY A 100 -26.36 10.98 -1.77
CA GLY A 100 -25.90 10.25 -2.95
C GLY A 100 -24.57 9.50 -2.76
N LEU A 101 -24.01 9.04 -3.88
CA LEU A 101 -22.74 8.33 -3.95
C LEU A 101 -21.68 9.16 -4.66
N ALA A 102 -20.42 9.00 -4.28
CA ALA A 102 -19.32 9.73 -4.92
C ALA A 102 -18.05 8.92 -5.10
N VAL A 103 -17.31 9.25 -6.15
CA VAL A 103 -15.89 8.97 -6.31
C VAL A 103 -15.12 10.28 -6.30
N VAL A 104 -14.20 10.43 -5.33
CA VAL A 104 -13.41 11.66 -5.17
C VAL A 104 -11.95 11.36 -5.47
N HIS A 105 -11.30 12.17 -6.32
CA HIS A 105 -9.91 11.94 -6.73
C HIS A 105 -9.08 13.22 -6.89
N TYR A 106 -7.76 13.07 -6.93
CA TYR A 106 -6.80 14.17 -7.22
C TYR A 106 -6.31 14.16 -8.68
N THR A 107 -5.58 13.13 -9.11
CA THR A 107 -4.86 13.13 -10.41
C THR A 107 -5.21 12.00 -11.38
N ASN A 108 -5.95 10.97 -10.96
CA ASN A 108 -6.11 9.73 -11.74
C ASN A 108 -7.55 9.54 -12.26
N VAL A 109 -7.97 10.39 -13.20
CA VAL A 109 -9.32 10.36 -13.79
C VAL A 109 -9.62 9.01 -14.46
N MET A 110 -8.64 8.40 -15.13
CA MET A 110 -8.83 7.13 -15.83
C MET A 110 -9.31 6.02 -14.89
N GLU A 111 -8.60 5.83 -13.77
CA GLU A 111 -8.97 4.81 -12.78
C GLU A 111 -10.25 5.23 -12.01
N SER A 112 -10.33 6.50 -11.61
CA SER A 112 -11.46 7.01 -10.81
C SER A 112 -12.79 6.99 -11.58
N SER A 113 -12.77 7.28 -12.88
CA SER A 113 -13.96 7.17 -13.74
C SER A 113 -14.39 5.71 -13.96
N GLY A 114 -13.43 4.78 -14.03
CA GLY A 114 -13.72 3.34 -14.06
C GLY A 114 -14.46 2.86 -12.81
N TYR A 115 -13.99 3.28 -11.63
CA TYR A 115 -14.71 3.03 -10.37
C TYR A 115 -16.07 3.72 -10.30
N ALA A 116 -16.18 4.97 -10.78
CA ALA A 116 -17.46 5.68 -10.78
C ALA A 116 -18.50 4.99 -11.67
N ALA A 117 -18.09 4.53 -12.86
CA ALA A 117 -18.94 3.78 -13.78
C ALA A 117 -19.35 2.42 -13.18
N ALA A 118 -18.40 1.68 -12.60
CA ALA A 118 -18.68 0.42 -11.91
C ALA A 118 -19.63 0.61 -10.72
N LEU A 119 -19.44 1.65 -9.92
CA LEU A 119 -20.30 1.97 -8.79
C LEU A 119 -21.71 2.35 -9.25
N ALA A 120 -21.84 3.16 -10.30
CA ALA A 120 -23.14 3.53 -10.84
C ALA A 120 -23.91 2.31 -11.38
N GLU A 121 -23.22 1.38 -12.03
CA GLU A 121 -23.81 0.15 -12.53
C GLU A 121 -24.23 -0.82 -11.43
N VAL A 122 -23.41 -1.00 -10.38
CA VAL A 122 -23.72 -1.89 -9.26
C VAL A 122 -24.84 -1.30 -8.39
N ALA A 123 -24.76 -0.01 -8.06
CA ALA A 123 -25.75 0.66 -7.21
C ALA A 123 -27.04 1.02 -7.95
N LYS A 124 -27.03 1.04 -9.30
CA LYS A 124 -28.14 1.51 -10.13
C LYS A 124 -28.59 2.94 -9.78
N GLU A 125 -27.63 3.77 -9.42
CA GLU A 125 -27.82 5.15 -8.97
C GLU A 125 -26.79 6.08 -9.60
N LYS A 126 -27.10 7.39 -9.56
CA LYS A 126 -26.14 8.42 -9.98
C LYS A 126 -24.95 8.44 -9.01
N VAL A 127 -23.74 8.48 -9.58
CA VAL A 127 -22.48 8.64 -8.84
C VAL A 127 -21.81 9.94 -9.26
N TRP A 128 -21.42 10.76 -8.29
CA TRP A 128 -20.66 11.97 -8.51
C TRP A 128 -19.18 11.65 -8.69
N LEU A 129 -18.58 11.99 -9.84
CA LEU A 129 -17.13 11.95 -10.02
C LEU A 129 -16.56 13.35 -9.76
N VAL A 130 -15.74 13.49 -8.73
CA VAL A 130 -15.25 14.80 -8.27
C VAL A 130 -13.74 14.84 -8.25
N THR A 131 -13.18 15.87 -8.88
CA THR A 131 -11.77 16.21 -8.75
C THR A 131 -11.59 17.20 -7.59
N TRP A 132 -10.75 16.86 -6.64
CA TRP A 132 -10.27 17.76 -5.59
C TRP A 132 -8.85 18.21 -5.91
N LYS A 133 -8.50 19.45 -5.58
CA LYS A 133 -7.13 19.97 -5.67
C LYS A 133 -6.79 20.75 -4.40
N PHE A 134 -5.54 20.63 -3.97
CA PHE A 134 -5.06 21.26 -2.73
C PHE A 134 -5.09 22.80 -2.81
N ASP A 135 -4.81 23.36 -3.98
CA ASP A 135 -4.68 24.79 -4.24
C ASP A 135 -5.97 25.42 -4.79
N ASP A 136 -7.08 24.68 -4.81
CA ASP A 136 -8.38 25.22 -5.23
C ASP A 136 -8.94 26.13 -4.13
N PRO A 137 -9.06 27.46 -4.36
CA PRO A 137 -9.61 28.37 -3.36
C PRO A 137 -11.12 28.16 -3.16
N ASN A 138 -11.77 27.39 -4.02
CA ASN A 138 -13.21 27.12 -3.97
C ASN A 138 -13.50 25.65 -4.33
N PRO A 139 -13.04 24.68 -3.51
CA PRO A 139 -13.10 23.28 -3.84
C PRO A 139 -14.56 22.81 -4.01
N PRO A 140 -14.84 21.86 -4.93
CA PRO A 140 -16.18 21.34 -5.16
C PRO A 140 -16.62 20.32 -4.09
N LEU A 141 -15.97 20.31 -2.94
CA LEU A 141 -16.32 19.47 -1.80
C LEU A 141 -16.14 20.20 -0.49
N LYS A 142 -16.97 19.87 0.50
CA LYS A 142 -16.85 20.34 1.88
C LYS A 142 -17.40 19.30 2.85
N TRP A 143 -16.97 19.36 4.10
CA TRP A 143 -17.52 18.57 5.19
C TRP A 143 -18.38 19.45 6.08
N LEU A 144 -19.57 18.97 6.45
CA LEU A 144 -20.44 19.62 7.43
C LEU A 144 -21.05 18.54 8.33
N HIS A 145 -20.88 18.67 9.64
CA HIS A 145 -21.36 17.68 10.62
C HIS A 145 -20.98 16.24 10.24
N GLN A 146 -19.71 16.05 9.84
CA GLN A 146 -19.14 14.76 9.42
C GLN A 146 -19.77 14.14 8.14
N ILE A 147 -20.56 14.91 7.39
CA ILE A 147 -21.15 14.50 6.10
C ILE A 147 -20.42 15.23 4.97
N LEU A 148 -20.05 14.49 3.93
CA LEU A 148 -19.47 15.03 2.71
C LEU A 148 -20.57 15.66 1.85
N TYR A 149 -20.32 16.87 1.38
CA TYR A 149 -21.12 17.56 0.38
C TYR A 149 -20.30 17.82 -0.88
N ILE A 150 -20.90 17.60 -2.04
CA ILE A 150 -20.30 17.83 -3.36
C ILE A 150 -21.07 18.92 -4.08
N ARG A 151 -20.34 19.82 -4.73
CA ARG A 151 -20.93 20.87 -5.57
C ARG A 151 -20.98 20.42 -7.03
N ASP A 152 -22.14 20.55 -7.65
CA ASP A 152 -22.31 20.26 -9.07
C ASP A 152 -21.98 21.47 -9.98
N ALA A 153 -22.18 21.29 -11.29
CA ALA A 153 -21.92 22.33 -12.29
C ALA A 153 -22.86 23.55 -12.19
N ASN A 154 -24.02 23.40 -11.55
CA ASN A 154 -24.97 24.50 -11.31
C ASN A 154 -24.69 25.24 -9.98
N GLY A 155 -23.71 24.76 -9.20
CA GLY A 155 -23.38 25.31 -7.89
C GLY A 155 -24.21 24.73 -6.75
N GLU A 156 -25.04 23.71 -6.99
CA GLU A 156 -25.86 23.07 -5.97
C GLU A 156 -25.05 22.07 -5.16
N TRP A 157 -25.30 22.03 -3.85
CA TRP A 157 -24.61 21.13 -2.92
C TRP A 157 -25.43 19.88 -2.63
N HIS A 158 -24.82 18.72 -2.85
CA HIS A 158 -25.43 17.40 -2.68
C HIS A 158 -24.73 16.65 -1.56
N SER A 159 -25.46 16.18 -0.55
CA SER A 159 -24.90 15.35 0.51
C SER A 159 -24.62 13.94 0.02
N ILE A 160 -23.62 13.27 0.63
CA ILE A 160 -23.11 11.97 0.19
C ILE A 160 -23.15 10.98 1.36
N ARG A 161 -23.80 9.83 1.14
CA ARG A 161 -23.88 8.75 2.14
C ARG A 161 -22.67 7.82 2.11
N ALA A 162 -22.09 7.59 0.94
CA ALA A 162 -20.91 6.76 0.77
C ALA A 162 -19.97 7.27 -0.33
N CYS A 163 -18.66 7.20 -0.08
CA CYS A 163 -17.64 7.75 -0.94
C CYS A 163 -16.48 6.75 -1.17
N PHE A 164 -16.14 6.55 -2.44
CA PHE A 164 -14.91 5.90 -2.85
C PHE A 164 -13.83 6.97 -3.09
N ARG A 165 -12.72 6.93 -2.33
CA ARG A 165 -11.65 7.94 -2.45
C ARG A 165 -10.44 7.39 -3.22
N MET A 166 -9.83 8.21 -4.07
CA MET A 166 -8.69 7.82 -4.89
C MET A 166 -7.56 8.85 -4.97
N GLY A 167 -6.32 8.37 -5.03
CA GLY A 167 -5.16 9.15 -5.52
C GLY A 167 -4.72 10.34 -4.67
N MET A 168 -5.12 10.41 -3.39
CA MET A 168 -4.71 11.51 -2.50
C MET A 168 -3.41 11.19 -1.77
N LYS A 169 -2.46 12.14 -1.78
CA LYS A 169 -1.17 12.01 -1.09
C LYS A 169 -1.29 12.13 0.43
N THR A 170 -2.13 13.06 0.91
CA THR A 170 -2.28 13.36 2.34
C THR A 170 -3.76 13.35 2.72
N PRO A 171 -4.46 12.20 2.66
CA PRO A 171 -5.92 12.17 2.81
C PRO A 171 -6.44 12.76 4.13
N TRP A 172 -5.63 12.72 5.20
CA TRP A 172 -5.98 13.29 6.51
C TRP A 172 -6.13 14.82 6.54
N ILE A 173 -5.72 15.56 5.50
CA ILE A 173 -6.01 17.00 5.42
C ILE A 173 -7.38 17.29 4.75
N VAL A 174 -7.94 16.30 4.05
CA VAL A 174 -9.15 16.45 3.23
C VAL A 174 -10.35 15.80 3.89
N TYR A 175 -10.12 14.67 4.56
CA TYR A 175 -11.15 13.86 5.19
C TYR A 175 -11.01 13.95 6.71
N PRO A 176 -12.11 14.19 7.43
CA PRO A 176 -12.14 14.04 8.88
C PRO A 176 -11.75 12.62 9.30
N LEU A 177 -11.23 12.48 10.52
CA LEU A 177 -10.88 11.17 11.08
C LEU A 177 -12.09 10.27 11.25
N ILE A 178 -13.21 10.86 11.68
CA ILE A 178 -14.50 10.22 11.91
C ILE A 178 -15.53 10.88 10.99
N THR A 179 -16.24 10.06 10.22
CA THR A 179 -17.21 10.51 9.23
C THR A 179 -18.54 9.77 9.38
N ARG A 180 -19.64 10.47 9.11
CA ARG A 180 -20.97 9.87 8.94
C ARG A 180 -21.18 9.36 7.51
N THR A 181 -20.63 10.07 6.53
CA THR A 181 -20.43 9.50 5.19
C THR A 181 -19.50 8.30 5.32
N LEU A 182 -19.89 7.13 4.84
CA LEU A 182 -19.00 5.97 4.85
C LEU A 182 -17.97 6.09 3.73
N VAL A 183 -16.69 6.09 4.09
CA VAL A 183 -15.59 6.27 3.14
C VAL A 183 -14.84 4.95 2.99
N MET A 184 -14.68 4.48 1.74
CA MET A 184 -13.83 3.33 1.45
C MET A 184 -12.41 3.59 1.94
N ASN A 185 -11.87 2.66 2.72
CA ASN A 185 -10.58 2.82 3.42
C ASN A 185 -10.54 4.17 4.16
N PRO A 186 -11.21 4.34 5.30
CA PRO A 186 -11.25 5.64 6.01
C PRO A 186 -9.85 6.15 6.38
N VAL A 187 -9.72 7.43 6.74
CA VAL A 187 -8.41 8.04 7.07
C VAL A 187 -7.69 7.29 8.17
N VAL A 188 -8.42 6.75 9.15
CA VAL A 188 -7.84 5.90 10.19
C VAL A 188 -7.04 4.74 9.61
N THR A 189 -7.50 4.10 8.53
CA THR A 189 -6.78 3.02 7.84
C THR A 189 -5.47 3.52 7.22
N CYS A 190 -5.45 4.74 6.66
CA CYS A 190 -4.20 5.35 6.19
C CYS A 190 -3.21 5.55 7.33
N LEU A 191 -3.69 6.10 8.44
CA LEU A 191 -2.87 6.41 9.62
C LEU A 191 -2.39 5.15 10.33
N ALA A 192 -3.19 4.09 10.36
CA ALA A 192 -2.90 2.81 11.00
C ALA A 192 -1.84 1.95 10.29
N GLY A 193 -1.51 2.26 9.03
CA GLY A 193 -0.47 1.55 8.31
C GLY A 193 -0.67 1.48 6.81
N GLY A 194 -1.90 1.66 6.32
CA GLY A 194 -2.19 1.64 4.87
C GLY A 194 -1.65 2.86 4.10
N ARG A 195 -0.94 3.78 4.74
CA ARG A 195 -0.20 4.85 4.06
C ARG A 195 0.98 5.33 4.90
N ASN A 196 0.81 5.23 6.21
CA ASN A 196 1.81 5.51 7.21
C ASN A 196 2.71 4.28 7.44
N LYS A 197 3.84 4.22 6.73
CA LYS A 197 4.79 3.09 6.77
C LYS A 197 5.34 2.80 8.16
N MET A 198 5.44 3.82 9.00
CA MET A 198 5.88 3.67 10.39
C MET A 198 4.84 2.90 11.21
N MET A 199 3.56 3.27 11.07
CA MET A 199 2.48 2.56 11.75
C MET A 199 2.27 1.16 11.19
N ALA A 200 2.57 0.93 9.91
CA ALA A 200 2.57 -0.41 9.32
C ALA A 200 3.59 -1.33 10.03
N SER A 201 4.85 -0.87 10.20
CA SER A 201 5.86 -1.63 10.96
C SER A 201 5.36 -1.99 12.36
N ARG A 202 4.78 -1.02 13.07
CA ARG A 202 4.26 -1.23 14.42
C ARG A 202 3.06 -2.20 14.44
N ALA A 203 2.18 -2.10 13.46
CA ALA A 203 1.05 -3.01 13.31
C ALA A 203 1.52 -4.46 13.06
N TYR A 204 2.54 -4.64 12.22
CA TYR A 204 3.12 -5.95 11.92
C TYR A 204 3.81 -6.55 13.15
N GLU A 205 4.58 -5.78 13.91
CA GLU A 205 5.20 -6.23 15.17
C GLU A 205 4.15 -6.77 16.16
N LEU A 206 3.14 -5.95 16.47
CA LEU A 206 2.08 -6.32 17.41
C LEU A 206 1.30 -7.54 16.95
N PHE A 207 1.03 -7.65 15.64
CA PHE A 207 0.32 -8.80 15.11
C PHE A 207 1.20 -10.06 15.08
N ASN A 208 2.50 -9.94 14.83
CA ASN A 208 3.43 -11.06 14.92
C ASN A 208 3.54 -11.60 16.35
N GLU A 209 3.48 -10.73 17.37
CA GLU A 209 3.38 -11.15 18.77
C GLU A 209 2.10 -11.96 19.02
N GLU A 210 0.95 -11.51 18.51
CA GLU A 210 -0.34 -12.24 18.58
C GLU A 210 -0.30 -13.58 17.83
N LEU A 211 0.46 -13.67 16.73
CA LEU A 211 0.61 -14.89 15.92
C LEU A 211 1.65 -15.87 16.47
N SER A 212 2.36 -15.53 17.55
CA SER A 212 3.43 -16.38 18.09
C SER A 212 2.94 -17.81 18.36
N GLY A 213 3.70 -18.79 17.87
CA GLY A 213 3.37 -20.21 17.95
C GLY A 213 2.42 -20.74 16.86
N SER A 214 1.84 -19.89 16.01
CA SER A 214 0.96 -20.32 14.90
C SER A 214 1.71 -20.87 13.68
N GLY A 215 2.99 -20.57 13.54
CA GLY A 215 3.77 -20.79 12.32
C GLY A 215 3.55 -19.72 11.23
N LEU A 216 2.67 -18.74 11.46
CA LEU A 216 2.47 -17.59 10.60
C LEU A 216 3.22 -16.37 11.14
N THR A 217 3.73 -15.55 10.24
CA THR A 217 4.35 -14.26 10.55
C THR A 217 4.24 -13.35 9.34
N VAL A 218 4.00 -12.07 9.59
CA VAL A 218 4.24 -11.00 8.61
C VAL A 218 5.74 -10.87 8.46
N LYS A 219 6.26 -11.12 7.26
CA LYS A 219 7.68 -11.01 6.91
C LYS A 219 7.92 -9.68 6.21
N TYR A 220 8.85 -8.90 6.71
CA TYR A 220 9.25 -7.62 6.13
C TYR A 220 10.70 -7.33 6.51
N PRO A 221 11.45 -6.53 5.72
CA PRO A 221 12.83 -6.21 6.07
C PRO A 221 12.90 -5.47 7.40
N LYS A 222 13.97 -5.74 8.17
CA LYS A 222 14.27 -5.03 9.42
C LYS A 222 14.07 -3.52 9.24
N THR A 223 13.23 -2.94 10.07
CA THR A 223 12.83 -1.53 9.97
C THR A 223 12.97 -0.83 11.31
N LEU A 224 13.70 0.28 11.32
CA LEU A 224 13.82 1.19 12.46
C LEU A 224 12.90 2.38 12.23
N CYS A 225 12.06 2.68 13.21
CA CYS A 225 11.06 3.76 13.15
C CYS A 225 11.46 4.97 13.99
N ASN A 226 10.77 6.09 13.80
CA ASN A 226 10.91 7.31 14.61
C ASN A 226 12.32 7.92 14.65
N LEU A 227 13.09 7.77 13.57
CA LEU A 227 14.44 8.32 13.49
C LEU A 227 14.42 9.78 13.05
N LYS A 228 15.19 10.63 13.73
CA LYS A 228 15.49 11.98 13.26
C LYS A 228 16.60 11.94 12.20
N LYS A 229 16.61 12.94 11.32
CA LYS A 229 17.63 13.08 10.26
C LYS A 229 19.06 12.96 10.78
N ALA A 230 19.34 13.49 11.97
CA ALA A 230 20.67 13.44 12.59
C ALA A 230 21.10 12.03 13.04
N GLU A 231 20.16 11.11 13.27
CA GLU A 231 20.43 9.74 13.73
C GLU A 231 20.72 8.79 12.56
N ILE A 232 20.20 9.11 11.37
CA ILE A 232 20.28 8.27 10.17
C ILE A 232 21.71 7.80 9.85
N PRO A 233 22.75 8.65 9.83
CA PRO A 233 24.10 8.21 9.45
C PRO A 233 24.67 7.12 10.38
N THR A 234 24.38 7.21 11.68
CA THR A 234 24.84 6.23 12.67
C THR A 234 24.09 4.91 12.50
N GLN A 235 22.77 4.97 12.29
CA GLN A 235 21.95 3.78 12.10
C GLN A 235 22.30 3.01 10.81
N ILE A 236 22.59 3.71 9.71
CA ILE A 236 23.05 3.07 8.46
C ILE A 236 24.33 2.28 8.67
N LYS A 237 25.29 2.83 9.43
CA LYS A 237 26.54 2.10 9.76
C LYS A 237 26.24 0.84 10.57
N GLN A 238 25.31 0.89 11.51
CA GLN A 238 24.88 -0.27 12.30
C GLN A 238 24.15 -1.34 11.46
N MET A 239 23.49 -0.94 10.37
CA MET A 239 22.82 -1.86 9.44
C MET A 239 23.75 -2.46 8.37
N GLY A 240 25.07 -2.20 8.45
CA GLY A 240 26.05 -2.73 7.50
C GLY A 240 26.40 -1.81 6.34
N GLY A 241 26.00 -0.53 6.41
CA GLY A 241 26.39 0.51 5.46
C GLY A 241 25.40 0.77 4.32
N HIS A 242 24.37 -0.06 4.19
CA HIS A 242 23.33 0.06 3.16
C HIS A 242 21.94 0.06 3.79
N ALA A 243 21.05 0.93 3.29
CA ALA A 243 19.69 1.02 3.79
C ALA A 243 18.76 1.72 2.80
N VAL A 244 17.46 1.67 3.11
CA VAL A 244 16.43 2.49 2.48
C VAL A 244 15.88 3.45 3.53
N ILE A 245 16.02 4.75 3.31
CA ILE A 245 15.35 5.78 4.11
C ILE A 245 13.99 6.02 3.47
N LYS A 246 12.91 6.07 4.26
CA LYS A 246 11.60 6.49 3.76
C LYS A 246 10.97 7.57 4.63
N SER A 247 10.42 8.59 4.00
CA SER A 247 9.40 9.47 4.58
C SER A 247 8.15 8.62 4.84
N PRO A 248 7.69 8.48 6.10
CA PRO A 248 6.65 7.51 6.46
C PRO A 248 5.31 7.71 5.75
N TYR A 249 5.00 8.94 5.34
CA TYR A 249 3.67 9.36 4.88
C TYR A 249 3.59 9.50 3.35
N SER A 250 4.73 9.42 2.66
CA SER A 250 4.83 9.59 1.22
C SER A 250 4.44 8.32 0.45
N SER A 251 4.15 8.47 -0.85
CA SER A 251 3.71 7.38 -1.74
C SER A 251 4.28 7.53 -3.15
N VAL A 252 4.15 6.47 -3.97
CA VAL A 252 4.55 6.48 -5.39
C VAL A 252 6.05 6.78 -5.53
N GLY A 253 6.87 6.14 -4.70
CA GLY A 253 8.34 6.29 -4.70
C GLY A 253 8.87 7.65 -4.24
N SER A 254 8.02 8.66 -4.04
CA SER A 254 8.44 9.95 -3.50
C SER A 254 8.85 9.82 -2.04
N GLY A 255 9.95 10.46 -1.65
CA GLY A 255 10.49 10.41 -0.29
C GLY A 255 11.04 9.04 0.10
N VAL A 256 11.49 8.25 -0.88
CA VAL A 256 12.23 7.00 -0.67
C VAL A 256 13.65 7.20 -1.20
N TYR A 257 14.64 6.89 -0.38
CA TYR A 257 16.06 7.09 -0.70
C TYR A 257 16.81 5.78 -0.47
N THR A 258 17.34 5.21 -1.55
CA THR A 258 18.25 4.07 -1.48
C THR A 258 19.66 4.59 -1.19
N ILE A 259 20.28 4.06 -0.14
CA ILE A 259 21.60 4.48 0.32
C ILE A 259 22.57 3.32 0.15
N THR A 260 23.39 3.44 -0.90
CA THR A 260 24.46 2.50 -1.25
C THR A 260 25.85 3.14 -1.14
N ASN A 261 25.92 4.46 -1.13
CA ASN A 261 27.17 5.21 -1.04
C ASN A 261 27.01 6.53 -0.26
N SER A 262 28.14 7.18 0.05
CA SER A 262 28.15 8.41 0.85
C SER A 262 27.54 9.62 0.13
N LYS A 263 27.54 9.63 -1.20
CA LYS A 263 26.94 10.72 -1.98
C LYS A 263 25.42 10.70 -1.88
N GLU A 264 24.80 9.53 -1.99
CA GLU A 264 23.34 9.37 -1.80
C GLU A 264 22.92 9.77 -0.38
N LEU A 265 23.70 9.38 0.63
CA LEU A 265 23.47 9.81 2.01
C LEU A 265 23.58 11.33 2.14
N GLN A 266 24.62 11.94 1.58
CA GLN A 266 24.82 13.39 1.66
C GLN A 266 23.68 14.15 0.96
N ASN A 267 23.24 13.70 -0.22
CA ASN A 267 22.10 14.27 -0.92
C ASN A 267 20.84 14.28 -0.05
N PHE A 268 20.55 13.16 0.63
CA PHE A 268 19.43 13.10 1.58
C PHE A 268 19.59 14.09 2.75
N LEU A 269 20.80 14.20 3.31
CA LEU A 269 21.06 15.09 4.44
C LEU A 269 20.92 16.57 4.08
N ASP A 270 21.32 16.94 2.85
CA ASP A 270 21.26 18.32 2.33
C ASP A 270 19.85 18.73 1.91
N GLU A 271 18.97 17.77 1.63
CA GLU A 271 17.58 18.03 1.28
C GLU A 271 16.77 18.61 2.45
N LYS A 272 15.84 19.52 2.10
CA LYS A 272 14.83 20.04 3.03
C LYS A 272 13.63 19.09 3.01
N HIS A 273 13.38 18.47 4.15
CA HIS A 273 12.26 17.56 4.33
C HIS A 273 11.08 18.27 4.99
N HIS A 274 9.87 17.90 4.58
CA HIS A 274 8.63 18.42 5.16
C HIS A 274 8.30 17.80 6.51
N TYR A 275 8.64 16.52 6.70
CA TYR A 275 8.45 15.77 7.93
C TYR A 275 9.79 15.57 8.65
N ASP A 276 9.74 15.41 9.98
CA ASP A 276 10.93 15.33 10.83
C ASP A 276 11.30 13.90 11.25
N ASN A 277 10.36 12.96 11.09
CA ASN A 277 10.56 11.55 11.38
C ASN A 277 10.73 10.74 10.08
N PHE A 278 11.69 9.83 10.11
CA PHE A 278 12.00 8.91 9.03
C PHE A 278 11.92 7.47 9.53
N LEU A 279 11.74 6.56 8.59
CA LEU A 279 12.03 5.15 8.82
C LEU A 279 13.30 4.76 8.06
N LEU A 280 14.07 3.86 8.67
CA LEU A 280 15.24 3.26 8.04
C LEU A 280 14.99 1.75 7.94
N GLN A 281 14.91 1.25 6.71
CA GLN A 281 14.67 -0.16 6.43
C GLN A 281 15.94 -0.79 5.85
N SER A 282 16.18 -2.07 6.17
CA SER A 282 17.28 -2.82 5.58
C SER A 282 17.12 -2.83 4.07
N LEU A 283 18.19 -2.49 3.37
CA LEU A 283 18.20 -2.66 1.92
C LEU A 283 18.00 -4.14 1.61
N VAL A 284 17.20 -4.42 0.59
CA VAL A 284 17.15 -5.73 -0.05
C VAL A 284 17.77 -5.51 -1.41
N GLY A 285 18.94 -6.11 -1.62
CA GLY A 285 19.85 -5.79 -2.72
C GLY A 285 20.52 -7.04 -3.25
N ASN A 286 21.45 -6.90 -4.19
CA ASN A 286 22.27 -8.04 -4.62
C ASN A 286 23.07 -8.58 -3.42
N ILE A 287 23.14 -9.90 -3.29
CA ILE A 287 23.92 -10.56 -2.23
C ILE A 287 25.39 -10.12 -2.20
N SER A 288 25.98 -9.85 -3.37
CA SER A 288 27.39 -9.46 -3.50
C SER A 288 27.71 -8.11 -2.86
N TRP A 289 26.70 -7.29 -2.56
CA TRP A 289 26.86 -5.99 -1.91
C TRP A 289 27.08 -6.11 -0.40
N TYR A 290 26.80 -7.28 0.18
CA TYR A 290 26.96 -7.53 1.60
C TYR A 290 28.24 -8.29 1.88
N LYS A 291 29.10 -7.74 2.76
CA LYS A 291 30.29 -8.46 3.25
C LYS A 291 29.94 -9.65 4.13
N THR A 292 28.86 -9.51 4.91
CA THR A 292 28.33 -10.55 5.80
C THR A 292 26.84 -10.29 5.97
N LEU A 293 26.00 -11.24 5.55
CA LEU A 293 24.57 -11.18 5.80
C LEU A 293 24.30 -11.36 7.29
N GLN A 294 23.62 -10.38 7.88
CA GLN A 294 23.14 -10.46 9.25
C GLN A 294 21.85 -11.28 9.31
N PRO A 295 21.52 -11.88 10.47
CA PRO A 295 20.18 -12.42 10.70
C PRO A 295 19.10 -11.37 10.36
N GLU A 296 17.97 -11.81 9.82
CA GLU A 296 16.83 -10.96 9.44
C GLU A 296 17.08 -10.04 8.23
N GLN A 297 18.21 -10.21 7.53
CA GLN A 297 18.43 -9.58 6.22
C GLN A 297 17.95 -10.47 5.08
N TYR A 298 17.49 -9.81 4.03
CA TYR A 298 17.05 -10.42 2.78
C TYR A 298 17.92 -9.92 1.63
N TYR A 299 18.09 -10.75 0.61
CA TYR A 299 18.74 -10.38 -0.63
C TYR A 299 17.94 -10.85 -1.84
N ILE A 300 18.13 -10.13 -2.95
CA ILE A 300 17.35 -10.30 -4.17
C ILE A 300 17.89 -11.47 -4.98
N THR A 301 16.97 -12.32 -5.43
CA THR A 301 17.28 -13.38 -6.41
C THR A 301 17.14 -12.91 -7.86
N GLY A 302 16.32 -11.88 -8.07
CA GLY A 302 16.18 -11.13 -9.32
C GLY A 302 15.49 -11.90 -10.45
N SER A 303 15.56 -11.35 -11.67
CA SER A 303 14.82 -11.85 -12.82
C SER A 303 15.38 -13.17 -13.38
N ASN A 304 14.57 -13.90 -14.14
CA ASN A 304 14.99 -15.17 -14.76
C ASN A 304 16.00 -14.91 -15.90
N PRO A 305 17.24 -15.44 -15.82
CA PRO A 305 18.27 -15.24 -16.86
C PRO A 305 17.92 -15.92 -18.20
N GLY A 306 16.97 -16.86 -18.22
CA GLY A 306 16.46 -17.46 -19.46
C GLY A 306 15.45 -16.59 -20.21
N VAL A 307 14.99 -15.50 -19.59
CA VAL A 307 14.00 -14.57 -20.15
C VAL A 307 14.60 -13.18 -20.36
N PHE A 308 15.37 -12.70 -19.38
CA PHE A 308 16.10 -11.44 -19.46
C PHE A 308 17.59 -11.73 -19.53
N GLU A 309 18.30 -11.07 -20.44
CA GLU A 309 19.77 -11.22 -20.55
C GLU A 309 20.47 -10.76 -19.27
N ASP A 310 19.96 -9.69 -18.65
CA ASP A 310 20.48 -9.15 -17.39
C ASP A 310 19.56 -9.47 -16.20
N ASN A 311 20.13 -9.35 -15.00
CA ASN A 311 19.42 -9.56 -13.75
C ASN A 311 18.77 -8.27 -13.25
N TYR A 312 17.43 -8.18 -13.24
CA TYR A 312 16.68 -7.03 -12.75
C TYR A 312 16.02 -7.30 -11.39
N LEU A 313 15.90 -6.27 -10.57
CA LEU A 313 14.95 -6.31 -9.45
C LEU A 313 13.52 -6.33 -10.03
N ILE A 314 12.73 -7.28 -9.55
CA ILE A 314 11.30 -7.39 -9.84
C ILE A 314 10.54 -7.40 -8.52
N ASP A 315 9.51 -6.57 -8.43
CA ASP A 315 8.55 -6.62 -7.33
C ASP A 315 7.20 -7.14 -7.80
N PHE A 316 6.38 -7.50 -6.82
CA PHE A 316 5.02 -7.98 -7.02
C PHE A 316 4.05 -7.08 -6.29
N ARG A 317 2.97 -6.69 -6.96
CA ARG A 317 1.81 -6.10 -6.30
C ARG A 317 0.67 -7.07 -6.30
N MET A 318 0.22 -7.46 -5.10
CA MET A 318 -1.03 -8.18 -4.92
C MET A 318 -2.08 -7.25 -4.34
N VAL A 319 -3.23 -7.15 -5.01
CA VAL A 319 -4.38 -6.39 -4.51
C VAL A 319 -5.38 -7.36 -3.94
N LEU A 320 -5.67 -7.22 -2.65
CA LEU A 320 -6.73 -7.97 -1.99
C LEU A 320 -7.96 -7.09 -1.79
N SER A 321 -9.13 -7.71 -1.91
CA SER A 321 -10.41 -7.15 -1.50
C SER A 321 -11.04 -8.03 -0.44
N GLY A 322 -11.44 -7.42 0.68
CA GLY A 322 -12.15 -8.08 1.78
C GLY A 322 -13.64 -7.79 1.77
N CYS A 323 -14.45 -8.77 2.13
CA CYS A 323 -15.89 -8.63 2.36
C CYS A 323 -16.37 -9.62 3.43
N LYS A 324 -17.66 -9.60 3.76
CA LYS A 324 -18.26 -10.58 4.69
C LYS A 324 -18.05 -12.06 4.33
N LYS A 325 -17.67 -12.36 3.08
CA LYS A 325 -17.37 -13.73 2.58
C LYS A 325 -15.89 -14.10 2.67
N GLY A 326 -15.03 -13.19 3.13
CA GLY A 326 -13.58 -13.37 3.21
C GLY A 326 -12.81 -12.54 2.18
N PHE A 327 -11.50 -12.82 2.08
CA PHE A 327 -10.58 -12.12 1.20
C PHE A 327 -10.42 -12.81 -0.15
N ARG A 328 -10.37 -12.00 -1.20
CA ARG A 328 -10.07 -12.47 -2.55
C ARG A 328 -8.99 -11.63 -3.23
N PRO A 329 -8.08 -12.26 -3.98
CA PRO A 329 -7.18 -11.54 -4.87
C PRO A 329 -8.00 -10.89 -5.98
N VAL A 330 -7.73 -9.61 -6.22
CA VAL A 330 -8.34 -8.80 -7.28
C VAL A 330 -7.45 -8.83 -8.52
N CYS A 331 -6.16 -8.58 -8.32
CA CYS A 331 -5.15 -8.73 -9.36
C CYS A 331 -3.78 -8.97 -8.73
N VAL A 332 -2.88 -9.50 -9.54
CA VAL A 332 -1.46 -9.59 -9.24
C VAL A 332 -0.68 -9.17 -10.50
N TYR A 333 0.34 -8.35 -10.32
CA TYR A 333 1.24 -7.95 -11.39
C TYR A 333 2.62 -7.66 -10.84
N ALA A 334 3.62 -7.69 -11.71
CA ALA A 334 4.99 -7.40 -11.34
C ALA A 334 5.48 -6.09 -11.98
N ARG A 335 6.50 -5.47 -11.39
CA ARG A 335 7.19 -4.33 -11.99
C ARG A 335 8.69 -4.56 -11.93
N ARG A 336 9.34 -4.28 -13.05
CA ARG A 336 10.80 -4.37 -13.19
C ARG A 336 11.45 -3.02 -12.89
N ALA A 337 12.63 -3.01 -12.28
CA ALA A 337 13.47 -1.82 -12.19
C ALA A 337 13.90 -1.30 -13.58
N ARG A 338 14.45 -0.08 -13.64
CA ARG A 338 14.83 0.56 -14.91
C ARG A 338 16.11 -0.05 -15.47
N THR A 339 17.09 -0.28 -14.61
CA THR A 339 18.39 -0.84 -14.98
C THR A 339 18.63 -2.16 -14.25
N PRO A 340 19.46 -3.06 -14.80
CA PRO A 340 19.85 -4.29 -14.11
C PRO A 340 20.60 -4.02 -12.81
N LEU A 341 20.57 -4.99 -11.90
CA LEU A 341 21.42 -5.05 -10.73
C LEU A 341 22.87 -5.30 -11.15
N VAL A 342 23.80 -4.51 -10.61
CA VAL A 342 25.23 -4.78 -10.76
C VAL A 342 25.70 -5.87 -9.81
N GLU A 343 26.64 -6.69 -10.27
CA GLU A 343 27.29 -7.69 -9.43
C GLU A 343 28.44 -7.09 -8.63
N ASP A 344 29.22 -6.18 -9.21
CA ASP A 344 30.37 -5.58 -8.56
C ASP A 344 29.97 -4.37 -7.71
N TYR A 345 30.24 -4.44 -6.40
CA TYR A 345 29.98 -3.35 -5.47
C TYR A 345 30.73 -2.06 -5.83
N ARG A 346 31.85 -2.15 -6.57
CA ARG A 346 32.64 -0.97 -6.99
C ARG A 346 31.84 -0.08 -7.93
N ASP A 347 30.98 -0.68 -8.75
CA ASP A 347 30.15 0.03 -9.71
C ASP A 347 29.00 0.78 -9.02
N LEU A 348 28.56 0.36 -7.83
CA LEU A 348 27.53 1.05 -7.05
C LEU A 348 27.88 2.50 -6.71
N SER A 349 29.17 2.80 -6.53
CA SER A 349 29.61 4.13 -6.15
C SER A 349 29.47 5.18 -7.27
N ALA A 350 29.45 4.72 -8.52
CA ALA A 350 29.32 5.55 -9.71
C ALA A 350 27.88 5.64 -10.24
N LEU A 351 26.99 4.75 -9.78
CA LEU A 351 25.65 4.58 -10.29
C LEU A 351 24.58 5.14 -9.35
N ASN A 352 23.44 5.51 -9.93
CA ASN A 352 22.25 5.87 -9.17
C ASN A 352 21.54 4.60 -8.73
N SER A 353 21.60 4.25 -7.44
CA SER A 353 21.00 3.01 -6.95
C SER A 353 19.48 2.97 -7.14
N TRP A 354 18.82 4.12 -7.23
CA TRP A 354 17.38 4.19 -7.48
C TRP A 354 16.97 3.64 -8.85
N ASP A 355 17.83 3.71 -9.87
CA ASP A 355 17.50 3.16 -11.19
C ASP A 355 17.47 1.62 -11.18
N MET A 356 18.28 1.01 -10.30
CA MET A 356 18.36 -0.45 -10.11
C MET A 356 17.33 -0.99 -9.11
N LEU A 357 16.93 -0.18 -8.13
CA LEU A 357 16.11 -0.63 -6.99
C LEU A 357 14.70 -0.02 -6.99
N GLY A 358 14.49 1.06 -7.73
CA GLY A 358 13.23 1.78 -7.83
C GLY A 358 12.26 1.11 -8.78
N ILE A 359 11.11 0.69 -8.25
CA ILE A 359 10.03 -0.01 -8.98
C ILE A 359 8.85 0.89 -9.36
N THR A 360 8.91 2.17 -8.99
CA THR A 360 7.83 3.11 -9.26
C THR A 360 7.72 3.36 -10.77
N LEU A 361 6.52 3.16 -11.33
CA LEU A 361 6.27 3.38 -12.77
C LEU A 361 6.01 4.85 -13.13
N THR A 362 5.69 5.69 -12.15
CA THR A 362 5.42 7.12 -12.37
C THR A 362 6.68 7.93 -12.17
N VAL A 363 7.18 8.57 -13.23
CA VAL A 363 8.47 9.29 -13.24
C VAL A 363 8.29 10.66 -13.88
N PRO A 364 9.05 11.69 -13.47
CA PRO A 364 9.07 12.96 -14.18
C PRO A 364 9.76 12.80 -15.54
N ASP A 365 9.21 13.42 -16.57
CA ASP A 365 9.86 13.62 -17.86
C ASP A 365 10.86 14.80 -17.82
N SER A 366 11.47 15.12 -18.95
CA SER A 366 12.42 16.23 -19.10
C SER A 366 11.83 17.61 -18.78
N THR A 367 10.50 17.74 -18.76
CA THR A 367 9.77 18.97 -18.41
C THR A 367 9.31 18.98 -16.95
N GLY A 368 9.57 17.90 -16.20
CA GLY A 368 9.08 17.69 -14.84
C GLY A 368 7.64 17.18 -14.77
N LYS A 369 6.98 16.92 -15.91
CA LYS A 369 5.64 16.34 -15.95
C LYS A 369 5.71 14.84 -15.66
N LEU A 370 4.80 14.36 -14.82
CA LEU A 370 4.75 12.92 -14.50
C LEU A 370 4.23 12.11 -15.69
N ILE A 371 5.01 11.12 -16.10
CA ILE A 371 4.69 10.11 -17.11
C ILE A 371 4.71 8.71 -16.48
N LYS A 372 4.17 7.72 -17.20
CA LYS A 372 4.14 6.31 -16.77
C LYS A 372 5.02 5.45 -17.69
N GLU A 373 6.01 4.76 -17.13
CA GLU A 373 6.86 3.80 -17.84
C GLU A 373 6.21 2.41 -17.88
N ILE A 374 5.17 2.25 -18.72
CA ILE A 374 4.35 1.03 -18.78
C ILE A 374 5.14 -0.19 -19.26
N ASP A 375 6.20 -0.01 -20.04
CA ASP A 375 7.01 -1.12 -20.56
C ASP A 375 7.74 -1.92 -19.46
N ARG A 376 7.80 -1.38 -18.23
CA ARG A 376 8.34 -2.09 -17.05
C ARG A 376 7.27 -2.86 -16.26
N LEU A 377 6.00 -2.71 -16.61
CA LEU A 377 4.91 -3.47 -16.04
C LEU A 377 4.88 -4.87 -16.65
N ILE A 378 4.86 -5.90 -15.81
CA ILE A 378 4.76 -7.30 -16.22
C ILE A 378 3.41 -7.81 -15.70
N PRO A 379 2.37 -7.89 -16.54
CA PRO A 379 1.12 -8.55 -16.18
C PRO A 379 1.43 -10.02 -15.89
N LEU A 380 0.96 -10.56 -14.76
CA LEU A 380 1.25 -11.95 -14.37
C LEU A 380 0.13 -12.89 -14.78
N ASP A 381 0.29 -13.52 -15.94
CA ASP A 381 -0.53 -14.59 -16.49
C ASP A 381 0.26 -15.90 -16.66
N LYS A 382 -0.38 -16.94 -17.19
CA LYS A 382 0.27 -18.26 -17.40
C LYS A 382 1.56 -18.22 -18.22
N LYS A 383 1.77 -17.20 -19.06
CA LYS A 383 2.93 -17.09 -19.95
C LYS A 383 4.07 -16.26 -19.37
N THR A 384 3.78 -15.49 -18.32
CA THR A 384 4.68 -14.47 -17.79
C THR A 384 5.22 -14.81 -16.39
N PHE A 385 4.72 -15.88 -15.76
CA PHE A 385 5.30 -16.45 -14.53
C PHE A 385 6.81 -16.67 -14.63
N ASP A 386 7.24 -17.29 -15.72
CA ASP A 386 8.66 -17.61 -15.94
C ASP A 386 9.54 -16.35 -15.99
N GLN A 387 9.00 -15.20 -16.39
CA GLN A 387 9.74 -13.94 -16.47
C GLN A 387 10.09 -13.40 -15.08
N ALA A 388 9.15 -13.52 -14.15
CA ALA A 388 9.28 -13.01 -12.80
C ALA A 388 9.86 -14.03 -11.81
N LYS A 389 10.27 -15.22 -12.29
CA LYS A 389 10.89 -16.29 -11.48
C LYS A 389 10.06 -16.64 -10.24
N ILE A 390 8.74 -16.76 -10.44
CA ILE A 390 7.79 -17.16 -9.40
C ILE A 390 6.99 -18.38 -9.82
N ASP A 391 6.64 -19.20 -8.85
CA ASP A 391 5.73 -20.33 -9.02
C ASP A 391 4.38 -20.15 -8.27
N ILE A 392 3.62 -21.23 -8.15
CA ILE A 392 2.33 -21.19 -7.45
C ILE A 392 2.47 -21.08 -5.93
N ASP A 393 3.52 -21.64 -5.35
CA ASP A 393 3.76 -21.58 -3.90
C ASP A 393 4.17 -20.17 -3.51
N ASP A 394 4.95 -19.49 -4.35
CA ASP A 394 5.27 -18.07 -4.26
C ASP A 394 4.00 -17.19 -4.28
N LEU A 395 3.07 -17.45 -5.19
CA LEU A 395 1.79 -16.74 -5.23
C LEU A 395 0.95 -16.97 -3.98
N VAL A 396 0.99 -18.18 -3.42
CA VAL A 396 0.31 -18.51 -2.17
C VAL A 396 0.94 -17.76 -1.00
N ASP A 397 2.28 -17.73 -0.87
CA ASP A 397 2.96 -16.95 0.18
C ASP A 397 2.66 -15.45 -0.01
N ALA A 398 2.62 -14.93 -1.24
CA ALA A 398 2.25 -13.54 -1.51
C ALA A 398 0.82 -13.20 -1.06
N TYR A 399 -0.13 -14.11 -1.27
CA TYR A 399 -1.49 -13.98 -0.75
C TYR A 399 -1.52 -13.99 0.78
N VAL A 400 -0.82 -14.94 1.40
CA VAL A 400 -0.76 -15.05 2.87
C VAL A 400 -0.16 -13.78 3.48
N GLN A 401 0.98 -13.30 2.96
CA GLN A 401 1.63 -12.08 3.44
C GLN A 401 0.70 -10.86 3.29
N SER A 402 0.09 -10.69 2.11
CA SER A 402 -0.84 -9.57 1.86
C SER A 402 -2.06 -9.61 2.78
N PHE A 403 -2.58 -10.81 3.04
CA PHE A 403 -3.69 -11.04 3.96
C PHE A 403 -3.29 -10.69 5.40
N LEU A 404 -2.16 -11.21 5.89
CA LEU A 404 -1.70 -10.94 7.26
C LEU A 404 -1.41 -9.45 7.49
N ALA A 405 -0.80 -8.76 6.51
CA ALA A 405 -0.60 -7.31 6.60
C ALA A 405 -1.92 -6.53 6.63
N THR A 406 -2.92 -6.98 5.86
CA THR A 406 -4.25 -6.37 5.88
C THR A 406 -4.90 -6.51 7.26
N ILE A 407 -4.84 -7.71 7.85
CA ILE A 407 -5.36 -7.96 9.21
C ILE A 407 -4.61 -7.13 10.25
N ALA A 408 -3.29 -7.02 10.16
CA ALA A 408 -2.50 -6.20 11.07
C ALA A 408 -2.94 -4.72 11.03
N ILE A 409 -3.12 -4.16 9.82
CA ILE A 409 -3.56 -2.77 9.63
C ILE A 409 -5.00 -2.58 10.11
N ASP A 410 -5.90 -3.53 9.86
CA ASP A 410 -7.29 -3.46 10.35
C ASP A 410 -7.33 -3.47 11.88
N LYS A 411 -6.60 -4.39 12.52
CA LYS A 411 -6.45 -4.44 13.99
C LYS A 411 -5.87 -3.14 14.55
N MET A 412 -4.85 -2.57 13.92
CA MET A 412 -4.30 -1.27 14.31
C MET A 412 -5.32 -0.15 14.13
N SER A 413 -6.11 -0.18 13.05
CA SER A 413 -7.19 0.79 12.83
C SER A 413 -8.21 0.74 13.96
N SER A 414 -8.66 -0.45 14.34
CA SER A 414 -9.57 -0.65 15.47
C SER A 414 -8.98 -0.18 16.80
N ARG A 415 -7.70 -0.43 17.03
CA ARG A 415 -6.99 0.01 18.24
C ARG A 415 -6.93 1.54 18.36
N LEU A 416 -6.92 2.24 17.23
CA LEU A 416 -6.95 3.70 17.17
C LEU A 416 -8.36 4.30 17.30
N ILE A 417 -9.40 3.49 17.41
CA ILE A 417 -10.78 3.93 17.66
C ILE A 417 -11.20 3.48 19.07
N ARG A 418 -11.71 4.42 19.86
CA ARG A 418 -12.20 4.13 21.21
C ARG A 418 -13.61 3.53 21.18
N ASP A 419 -14.07 3.06 22.34
CA ASP A 419 -15.42 2.50 22.50
C ASP A 419 -16.54 3.49 22.14
N ASP A 420 -16.30 4.79 22.34
CA ASP A 420 -17.22 5.87 21.98
C ASP A 420 -17.12 6.30 20.51
N LYS A 421 -16.41 5.53 19.68
CA LYS A 421 -16.21 5.74 18.23
C LYS A 421 -15.40 6.99 17.88
N GLU A 422 -14.74 7.60 18.86
CA GLU A 422 -13.80 8.68 18.63
C GLU A 422 -12.38 8.16 18.36
N PHE A 423 -11.59 8.96 17.63
CA PHE A 423 -10.19 8.64 17.36
C PHE A 423 -9.33 8.82 18.62
N ASN A 424 -8.52 7.81 18.93
CA ASN A 424 -7.61 7.83 20.07
C ASN A 424 -6.32 8.59 19.74
N TYR A 425 -6.43 9.93 19.73
CA TYR A 425 -5.31 10.81 19.40
C TYR A 425 -4.10 10.65 20.34
N ALA A 426 -4.35 10.43 21.64
CA ALA A 426 -3.30 10.25 22.63
C ALA A 426 -2.42 9.03 22.30
N LEU A 427 -3.07 7.89 22.03
CA LEU A 427 -2.39 6.66 21.63
C LEU A 427 -1.68 6.82 20.28
N PHE A 428 -2.33 7.46 19.30
CA PHE A 428 -1.69 7.71 18.00
C PHE A 428 -0.41 8.54 18.14
N LYS A 429 -0.47 9.62 18.92
CA LYS A 429 0.67 10.51 19.16
C LYS A 429 1.83 9.80 19.88
N GLU A 430 1.53 8.87 20.78
CA GLU A 430 2.55 8.05 21.45
C GLU A 430 3.29 7.16 20.45
N MET A 431 2.56 6.52 19.51
CA MET A 431 3.14 5.63 18.51
C MET A 431 3.79 6.38 17.34
N ASN A 432 3.27 7.56 16.97
CA ASN A 432 3.70 8.37 15.83
C ASN A 432 3.91 9.85 16.21
N PRO A 433 5.00 10.18 16.93
CA PRO A 433 5.24 11.52 17.45
C PRO A 433 5.88 12.46 16.41
N ASP A 434 5.29 12.60 15.22
CA ASP A 434 5.74 13.59 14.21
C ASP A 434 4.94 14.90 14.35
N PRO A 435 5.57 16.03 14.74
CA PRO A 435 4.86 17.27 14.97
C PRO A 435 4.16 17.83 13.72
N MET A 436 4.71 17.61 12.52
CA MET A 436 4.14 18.11 11.28
C MET A 436 2.92 17.29 10.89
N LEU A 437 2.99 15.96 10.97
CA LEU A 437 1.81 15.11 10.76
C LEU A 437 0.68 15.43 11.75
N LEU A 438 1.01 15.57 13.03
CA LEU A 438 0.03 15.87 14.08
C LEU A 438 -0.68 17.21 13.83
N ARG A 439 0.05 18.23 13.35
CA ARG A 439 -0.54 19.51 12.93
C ARG A 439 -1.47 19.36 11.72
N GLU A 440 -1.09 18.56 10.73
CA GLU A 440 -1.92 18.29 9.55
C GLU A 440 -3.25 17.62 9.98
N ILE A 441 -3.19 16.63 10.85
CA ILE A 441 -4.37 15.94 11.41
C ILE A 441 -5.23 16.90 12.25
N ASP A 442 -4.62 17.72 13.11
CA ASP A 442 -5.37 18.67 13.94
C ASP A 442 -6.11 19.72 13.08
N SER A 443 -5.49 20.15 11.98
CA SER A 443 -6.07 21.16 11.10
C SER A 443 -7.37 20.70 10.43
N SER A 444 -7.48 19.41 10.07
CA SER A 444 -8.68 18.84 9.47
C SER A 444 -9.75 18.45 10.48
N SER A 445 -9.37 18.16 11.73
CA SER A 445 -10.34 17.86 12.80
C SER A 445 -11.20 19.05 13.21
N LYS A 446 -10.78 20.28 12.86
CA LYS A 446 -11.47 21.55 13.18
C LYS A 446 -12.35 22.09 12.05
N SER A 447 -12.32 21.45 10.87
CA SER A 447 -13.19 21.74 9.73
C SER A 447 -14.38 20.79 9.69
#